data_AF-A0A972GN86-F1
#
_entry.id   AF-A0A972GN86-F1
#
_cell.length_a   1.000
_cell.length_b   1.000
_cell.length_c   1.000
_cell.angle_alpha   90.00
_cell.angle_beta   90.00
_cell.angle_gamma   90.00
#
_symmetry.space_group_name_H-M   'P 1'
#
loop_
_entity.id
_entity.type
_entity.pdbx_description
1 polymer ?
#
loop_
_entity_poly.entity_id
_entity_poly.type
_entity_poly.pdbx_seq_one_letter_code
_entity_poly.pdbx_strand_id
1 'polypeptide(L)'
;MDDSEFSDGNMAKTGVRYGGDQDLFEQIPFDLVFHNSGFSQADRERIVFHRHAEVLVPNSLPLIPCLGFIACRTAAERQTFLHLLPAESREFWESKVIIVLNLFERRWTFVEEVVEVDDTITFRFNPNTTNPGPFQIRFEYQENGTSDVLEWQGVESKLDDSLDIVLPDAVSGSVLLYLDDALAFADTLIFDDLPF
;
A
#
# COMPACT_ATOMS: atom_id res chain seq x y z
N MET A 1 -14.85 8.20 22.78
CA MET A 1 -13.54 8.49 22.17
C MET A 1 -12.73 9.07 23.31
N ASP A 2 -12.42 8.23 24.30
CA ASP A 2 -12.13 8.75 25.65
C ASP A 2 -10.63 8.97 25.88
N ASP A 3 -9.81 8.66 24.86
CA ASP A 3 -8.35 8.82 24.83
C ASP A 3 -7.87 9.61 23.60
N SER A 4 -8.70 10.48 23.02
CA SER A 4 -8.28 11.33 21.90
C SER A 4 -7.71 12.65 22.42
N GLU A 5 -6.52 13.00 21.95
CA GLU A 5 -5.87 14.28 22.19
C GLU A 5 -5.91 15.12 20.91
N PHE A 6 -5.57 16.40 21.02
CA PHE A 6 -5.54 17.32 19.89
C PHE A 6 -4.31 18.20 20.01
N SER A 7 -3.70 18.58 18.88
CA SER A 7 -2.67 19.61 18.84
C SER A 7 -3.24 20.94 18.35
N ASP A 8 -2.69 22.06 18.82
CA ASP A 8 -3.04 23.38 18.31
C ASP A 8 -2.35 23.73 16.98
N GLY A 9 -1.44 22.87 16.52
CA GLY A 9 -0.71 23.03 15.27
C GLY A 9 0.26 21.89 14.99
N ASN A 10 1.21 22.15 14.10
CA ASN A 10 2.17 21.18 13.59
C ASN A 10 2.99 20.50 14.71
N MET A 11 2.78 19.19 14.89
CA MET A 11 3.46 18.39 15.92
C MET A 11 4.98 18.30 15.76
N ALA A 12 5.52 18.59 14.57
CA ALA A 12 6.97 18.61 14.31
C ALA A 12 7.63 19.95 14.73
N LYS A 13 6.87 20.94 15.22
CA LYS A 13 7.39 22.24 15.66
C LYS A 13 7.57 22.27 17.18
N THR A 14 8.68 22.87 17.61
CA THR A 14 8.94 23.12 19.03
C THR A 14 7.90 24.08 19.61
N GLY A 15 7.36 23.75 20.78
CA GLY A 15 6.39 24.59 21.49
C GLY A 15 4.92 24.38 21.08
N VAL A 16 4.63 23.39 20.24
CA VAL A 16 3.26 22.94 19.99
C VAL A 16 2.60 22.53 21.31
N ARG A 17 1.33 22.87 21.47
CA ARG A 17 0.52 22.42 22.60
C ARG A 17 -0.35 21.27 22.15
N TYR A 18 -0.39 20.20 22.93
CA TYR A 18 -1.26 19.07 22.68
C TYR A 18 -1.75 18.45 23.98
N GLY A 19 -2.91 17.80 23.93
CA GLY A 19 -3.56 17.19 25.09
C GLY A 19 -5.03 16.90 24.84
N GLY A 20 -5.69 16.25 25.80
CA GLY A 20 -7.11 15.91 25.76
C GLY A 20 -8.00 16.85 26.59
N ASP A 21 -7.45 17.95 27.12
CA ASP A 21 -8.19 18.87 27.97
C ASP A 21 -9.09 19.82 27.17
N GLN A 22 -10.27 20.12 27.74
CA GLN A 22 -11.24 21.01 27.11
C GLN A 22 -10.69 22.44 26.93
N ASP A 23 -9.90 22.92 27.90
CA ASP A 23 -9.33 24.28 27.85
C ASP A 23 -8.41 24.46 26.63
N LEU A 24 -7.58 23.46 26.31
CA LEU A 24 -6.75 23.45 25.11
C LEU A 24 -7.62 23.43 23.85
N PHE A 25 -8.64 22.56 23.80
CA PHE A 25 -9.53 22.46 22.64
C PHE A 25 -10.22 23.79 22.33
N GLU A 26 -10.72 24.48 23.36
CA GLU A 26 -11.35 25.80 23.21
C GLU A 26 -10.38 26.90 22.76
N GLN A 27 -9.08 26.71 23.00
CA GLN A 27 -8.04 27.65 22.59
C GLN A 27 -7.52 27.40 21.16
N ILE A 28 -7.91 26.31 20.50
CA ILE A 28 -7.52 26.03 19.12
C ILE A 28 -8.11 27.11 18.21
N PRO A 29 -7.28 27.84 17.43
CA PRO A 29 -7.76 28.89 16.54
C PRO A 29 -8.34 28.26 15.26
N PHE A 30 -9.56 27.73 15.32
CA PHE A 30 -10.20 27.00 14.21
C PHE A 30 -10.32 27.80 12.91
N ASP A 31 -10.42 29.13 12.99
CA ASP A 31 -10.37 30.01 11.81
C ASP A 31 -9.05 29.88 11.03
N LEU A 32 -7.95 29.57 11.71
CA LEU A 32 -6.63 29.33 11.11
C LEU A 32 -6.46 27.88 10.69
N VAL A 33 -6.97 26.93 11.49
CA VAL A 33 -6.96 25.49 11.16
C VAL A 33 -7.70 25.24 9.85
N PHE A 34 -8.90 25.81 9.70
CA PHE A 34 -9.75 25.66 8.51
C PHE A 34 -9.53 26.74 7.45
N HIS A 35 -8.49 27.57 7.58
CA HIS A 35 -8.19 28.63 6.61
C HIS A 35 -7.98 28.06 5.20
N ASN A 36 -8.81 28.47 4.24
CA ASN A 36 -8.83 27.92 2.88
C ASN A 36 -8.69 28.96 1.76
N SER A 37 -8.39 30.23 2.10
CA SER A 37 -8.16 31.30 1.12
C SER A 37 -6.66 31.59 0.93
N GLY A 38 -6.34 32.51 0.01
CA GLY A 38 -4.96 33.01 -0.15
C GLY A 38 -4.54 33.88 1.04
N PHE A 39 -3.28 33.77 1.45
CA PHE A 39 -2.72 34.52 2.58
C PHE A 39 -1.37 35.15 2.24
N SER A 40 -1.03 36.20 2.98
CA SER A 40 0.21 36.96 2.80
C SER A 40 1.43 36.15 3.24
N GLN A 41 2.63 36.56 2.79
CA GLN A 41 3.87 35.96 3.29
C GLN A 41 4.06 36.17 4.81
N ALA A 42 3.51 37.27 5.38
CA ALA A 42 3.59 37.54 6.81
C ALA A 42 2.69 36.59 7.64
N ASP A 43 1.56 36.15 7.09
CA ASP A 43 0.64 35.23 7.78
C ASP A 43 0.99 33.76 7.57
N ARG A 44 1.87 33.46 6.60
CA ARG A 44 2.18 32.10 6.14
C ARG A 44 2.58 31.17 7.26
N GLU A 45 3.53 31.57 8.10
CA GLU A 45 4.05 30.69 9.16
C GLU A 45 2.95 30.35 10.17
N ARG A 46 2.17 31.35 10.58
CA ARG A 46 1.06 31.20 11.52
C ARG A 46 -0.04 30.31 10.96
N ILE A 47 -0.48 30.56 9.73
CA ILE A 47 -1.56 29.80 9.09
C ILE A 47 -1.10 28.36 8.83
N VAL A 48 0.09 28.15 8.26
CA VAL A 48 0.60 26.79 7.98
C VAL A 48 0.79 25.99 9.28
N PHE A 49 1.26 26.63 10.35
CA PHE A 49 1.39 25.99 11.65
C PHE A 49 0.06 25.42 12.15
N HIS A 50 -0.99 26.25 12.21
CA HIS A 50 -2.30 25.82 12.71
C HIS A 50 -3.07 24.91 11.74
N ARG A 51 -2.85 25.01 10.43
CA ARG A 51 -3.44 24.07 9.45
C ARG A 51 -2.95 22.63 9.61
N HIS A 52 -1.85 22.44 10.32
CA HIS A 52 -1.31 21.13 10.68
C HIS A 52 -1.69 20.73 12.11
N ALA A 53 -2.78 21.29 12.67
CA ALA A 53 -3.38 20.75 13.89
C ALA A 53 -3.92 19.34 13.61
N GLU A 54 -3.72 18.43 14.56
CA GLU A 54 -3.98 16.99 14.40
C GLU A 54 -4.90 16.48 15.52
N VAL A 55 -5.74 15.50 15.20
CA VAL A 55 -6.37 14.64 16.21
C VAL A 55 -5.40 13.49 16.48
N LEU A 56 -4.99 13.37 17.72
CA LEU A 56 -4.02 12.39 18.17
C LEU A 56 -4.75 11.25 18.88
N VAL A 57 -4.35 10.02 18.58
CA VAL A 57 -4.83 8.83 19.28
C VAL A 57 -3.59 8.11 19.83
N PRO A 58 -3.12 8.44 21.05
CA PRO A 58 -1.77 8.11 21.52
C PRO A 58 -1.46 6.61 21.56
N ASN A 59 -2.47 5.77 21.79
CA ASN A 59 -2.29 4.34 21.95
C ASN A 59 -2.56 3.59 20.63
N SER A 60 -3.83 3.57 20.21
CA SER A 60 -4.25 2.91 18.99
C SER A 60 -5.61 3.42 18.54
N LEU A 61 -5.78 3.60 17.23
CA LEU A 61 -7.08 3.88 16.63
C LEU A 61 -7.74 2.54 16.27
N PRO A 62 -8.85 2.14 16.92
CA PRO A 62 -9.57 0.94 16.52
C PRO A 62 -10.15 1.15 15.12
N LEU A 63 -9.62 0.40 14.15
CA LEU A 63 -10.05 0.52 12.74
C LEU A 63 -11.43 -0.11 12.51
N ILE A 64 -11.76 -1.20 13.20
CA ILE A 64 -13.00 -1.97 12.98
C ILE A 64 -14.28 -1.11 12.95
N PRO A 65 -14.52 -0.20 13.93
CA PRO A 65 -15.74 0.60 13.93
C PRO A 65 -15.81 1.70 12.86
N CYS A 66 -14.67 2.15 12.30
CA CYS A 66 -14.63 3.31 11.41
C CYS A 66 -14.13 3.01 9.99
N LEU A 67 -13.45 1.88 9.78
CA LEU A 67 -12.90 1.49 8.50
C LEU A 67 -14.00 0.87 7.63
N GLY A 68 -14.46 1.66 6.65
CA GLY A 68 -15.41 1.22 5.65
C GLY A 68 -14.84 0.12 4.76
N PHE A 69 -13.75 0.44 4.05
CA PHE A 69 -13.08 -0.49 3.13
C PHE A 69 -11.60 -0.12 2.96
N ILE A 70 -10.82 -1.11 2.53
CA ILE A 70 -9.44 -0.97 2.06
C ILE A 70 -9.51 -1.08 0.53
N ALA A 71 -9.16 -0.02 -0.17
CA ALA A 71 -9.19 -0.02 -1.64
C ALA A 71 -7.83 -0.43 -2.20
N CYS A 72 -7.83 -1.41 -3.11
CA CYS A 72 -6.71 -1.78 -3.95
C CYS A 72 -6.94 -1.30 -5.39
N ARG A 73 -5.87 -1.04 -6.14
CA ARG A 73 -5.95 -0.63 -7.54
C ARG A 73 -6.32 -1.80 -8.44
N THR A 74 -5.83 -3.00 -8.12
CA THR A 74 -5.88 -4.19 -8.97
C THR A 74 -6.15 -5.46 -8.16
N ALA A 75 -6.46 -6.55 -8.85
CA ALA A 75 -6.60 -7.87 -8.22
C ALA A 75 -5.26 -8.36 -7.63
N ALA A 76 -4.15 -8.13 -8.34
CA ALA A 76 -2.81 -8.50 -7.90
C ALA A 76 -2.42 -7.81 -6.58
N GLU A 77 -2.82 -6.55 -6.39
CA GLU A 77 -2.61 -5.84 -5.12
C GLU A 77 -3.46 -6.37 -3.98
N ARG A 78 -4.72 -6.72 -4.27
CA ARG A 78 -5.61 -7.35 -3.28
C ARG A 78 -5.04 -8.69 -2.83
N GLN A 79 -4.55 -9.51 -3.77
CA GLN A 79 -3.87 -10.77 -3.48
C GLN A 79 -2.66 -10.53 -2.57
N THR A 80 -1.76 -9.63 -2.98
CA THR A 80 -0.57 -9.25 -2.20
C THR A 80 -0.94 -8.78 -0.80
N PHE A 81 -1.92 -7.89 -0.67
CA PHE A 81 -2.37 -7.40 0.63
C PHE A 81 -2.85 -8.54 1.53
N LEU A 82 -3.74 -9.40 1.03
CA LEU A 82 -4.28 -10.53 1.81
C LEU A 82 -3.22 -11.58 2.13
N HIS A 83 -2.29 -11.82 1.21
CA HIS A 83 -1.18 -12.74 1.40
C HIS A 83 -0.30 -12.30 2.59
N LEU A 84 0.02 -11.01 2.66
CA LEU A 84 0.86 -10.43 3.72
C LEU A 84 0.16 -10.35 5.09
N LEU A 85 -1.16 -10.51 5.16
CA LEU A 85 -1.86 -10.56 6.44
C LEU A 85 -1.59 -11.87 7.18
N PRO A 86 -1.52 -11.83 8.53
CA PRO A 86 -1.55 -13.04 9.34
C PRO A 86 -2.77 -13.90 8.99
N ALA A 87 -2.58 -15.21 8.87
CA ALA A 87 -3.61 -16.14 8.41
C ALA A 87 -4.91 -16.04 9.23
N GLU A 88 -4.79 -15.85 10.54
CA GLU A 88 -5.93 -15.66 11.48
C GLU A 88 -6.76 -14.39 11.22
N SER A 89 -6.20 -13.40 10.53
CA SER A 89 -6.85 -12.12 10.26
C SER A 89 -7.36 -11.98 8.83
N ARG A 90 -6.91 -12.88 7.92
CA ARG A 90 -7.17 -12.78 6.48
C ARG A 90 -8.66 -12.80 6.15
N GLU A 91 -9.40 -13.77 6.68
CA GLU A 91 -10.85 -13.91 6.42
C GLU A 91 -11.64 -12.68 6.89
N PHE A 92 -11.28 -12.13 8.06
CA PHE A 92 -11.91 -10.92 8.59
C PHE A 92 -11.71 -9.73 7.65
N TRP A 93 -10.46 -9.50 7.23
CA TRP A 93 -10.10 -8.36 6.41
C TRP A 93 -10.54 -8.51 4.95
N GLU A 94 -10.62 -9.73 4.43
CA GLU A 94 -10.98 -10.00 3.05
C GLU A 94 -12.30 -9.33 2.63
N SER A 95 -13.30 -9.38 3.52
CA SER A 95 -14.61 -8.74 3.31
C SER A 95 -14.57 -7.22 3.18
N LYS A 96 -13.47 -6.59 3.63
CA LYS A 96 -13.26 -5.13 3.60
C LYS A 96 -12.34 -4.68 2.47
N VAL A 97 -11.65 -5.60 1.79
CA VAL A 97 -10.71 -5.26 0.72
C VAL A 97 -11.42 -5.31 -0.63
N ILE A 98 -11.52 -4.16 -1.28
CA ILE A 98 -12.22 -3.98 -2.57
C ILE A 98 -11.27 -3.46 -3.65
N ILE A 99 -11.61 -3.69 -4.91
CA ILE A 99 -10.86 -3.14 -6.06
C ILE A 99 -11.61 -1.89 -6.55
N VAL A 100 -10.91 -0.75 -6.66
CA VAL A 100 -11.49 0.52 -7.11
C VAL A 100 -10.59 1.17 -8.16
N LEU A 101 -11.06 1.20 -9.41
CA LEU A 101 -10.24 1.65 -10.56
C LEU A 101 -10.00 3.16 -10.60
N ASN A 102 -10.96 3.97 -10.13
CA ASN A 102 -10.96 5.42 -10.33
C ASN A 102 -10.51 6.23 -9.09
N LEU A 103 -9.94 5.57 -8.08
CA LEU A 103 -9.49 6.24 -6.85
C LEU A 103 -8.01 6.65 -6.91
N PHE A 104 -7.23 6.12 -7.86
CA PHE A 104 -5.78 6.20 -7.86
C PHE A 104 -5.23 6.84 -9.15
N GLU A 105 -4.14 7.60 -9.02
CA GLU A 105 -3.36 8.04 -10.17
C GLU A 105 -2.45 6.90 -10.68
N ARG A 106 -2.75 6.38 -11.87
CA ARG A 106 -2.09 5.20 -12.47
C ARG A 106 -0.88 5.54 -13.34
N ARG A 107 0.02 6.41 -12.82
CA ARG A 107 1.18 6.91 -13.58
C ARG A 107 2.45 6.07 -13.46
N TRP A 108 2.46 5.06 -12.58
CA TRP A 108 3.66 4.29 -12.24
C TRP A 108 3.52 2.82 -12.63
N THR A 109 4.65 2.11 -12.67
CA THR A 109 4.71 0.67 -12.91
C THR A 109 4.23 -0.07 -11.68
N PHE A 110 3.25 -0.95 -11.85
CA PHE A 110 2.78 -1.89 -10.84
C PHE A 110 2.17 -3.11 -11.54
N VAL A 111 2.08 -4.23 -10.82
CA VAL A 111 1.45 -5.45 -11.33
C VAL A 111 -0.05 -5.23 -11.44
N GLU A 112 -0.55 -5.29 -12.67
CA GLU A 112 -1.97 -5.15 -12.98
C GLU A 112 -2.70 -6.47 -12.85
N GLU A 113 -2.09 -7.53 -13.37
CA GLU A 113 -2.65 -8.86 -13.44
C GLU A 113 -1.54 -9.89 -13.32
N VAL A 114 -1.85 -11.02 -12.68
CA VAL A 114 -1.02 -12.22 -12.69
C VAL A 114 -1.86 -13.32 -13.28
N VAL A 115 -1.37 -13.92 -14.35
CA VAL A 115 -2.00 -15.06 -15.04
C VAL A 115 -1.05 -16.23 -14.93
N GLU A 116 -1.57 -17.36 -14.50
CA GLU A 116 -0.85 -18.61 -14.44
C GLU A 116 -1.47 -19.56 -15.46
N VAL A 117 -0.64 -20.15 -16.33
CA VAL A 117 -1.03 -21.13 -17.33
C VAL A 117 0.07 -22.18 -17.42
N ASP A 118 -0.28 -23.45 -17.23
CA ASP A 118 0.64 -24.58 -17.23
C ASP A 118 1.81 -24.36 -16.25
N ASP A 119 3.03 -24.25 -16.75
CA ASP A 119 4.25 -24.01 -15.97
C ASP A 119 4.69 -22.53 -15.96
N THR A 120 3.86 -21.61 -16.46
CA THR A 120 4.25 -20.23 -16.70
C THR A 120 3.42 -19.24 -15.88
N ILE A 121 4.11 -18.37 -15.13
CA ILE A 121 3.52 -17.19 -14.49
C ILE A 121 3.78 -15.98 -15.39
N THR A 122 2.71 -15.31 -15.82
CA THR A 122 2.74 -14.05 -16.57
C THR A 122 2.32 -12.89 -15.67
N PHE A 123 3.24 -11.96 -15.42
CA PHE A 123 2.96 -10.69 -14.75
C PHE A 123 2.70 -9.62 -15.79
N ARG A 124 1.50 -9.03 -15.81
CA ARG A 124 1.19 -7.86 -16.65
C ARG A 124 1.33 -6.58 -15.86
N PHE A 125 1.90 -5.55 -16.45
CA PHE A 125 2.19 -4.30 -15.75
C PHE A 125 1.38 -3.13 -16.31
N ASN A 126 0.94 -2.24 -15.41
CA ASN A 126 0.52 -0.91 -15.82
C ASN A 126 1.77 -0.11 -16.24
N PRO A 127 1.90 0.37 -17.48
CA PRO A 127 3.13 1.03 -17.91
C PRO A 127 3.31 2.39 -17.23
N ASN A 128 4.52 2.70 -16.74
CA ASN A 128 4.84 4.04 -16.25
C ASN A 128 4.98 5.02 -17.42
N THR A 129 4.17 6.08 -17.40
CA THR A 129 4.11 7.07 -18.49
C THR A 129 5.20 8.14 -18.42
N THR A 130 5.97 8.19 -17.33
CA THR A 130 6.95 9.26 -17.04
C THR A 130 8.38 8.72 -16.91
N ASN A 131 8.56 7.57 -16.26
CA ASN A 131 9.87 6.94 -16.03
C ASN A 131 9.75 5.39 -16.11
N PRO A 132 9.73 4.79 -17.31
CA PRO A 132 9.40 3.38 -17.53
C PRO A 132 10.48 2.36 -17.17
N GLY A 133 11.59 2.78 -16.57
CA GLY A 133 12.70 1.90 -16.22
C GLY A 133 14.07 2.56 -16.43
N PRO A 134 15.16 1.79 -16.34
CA PRO A 134 15.19 0.34 -16.12
C PRO A 134 14.78 -0.05 -14.70
N PHE A 135 14.32 -1.28 -14.51
CA PHE A 135 14.01 -1.87 -13.21
C PHE A 135 14.97 -3.03 -12.90
N GLN A 136 15.48 -3.07 -11.67
CA GLN A 136 16.07 -4.28 -11.11
C GLN A 136 14.94 -5.21 -10.69
N ILE A 137 14.87 -6.40 -11.29
CA ILE A 137 13.86 -7.39 -10.96
C ILE A 137 14.49 -8.47 -10.12
N ARG A 138 13.80 -8.83 -9.03
CA ARG A 138 14.07 -10.06 -8.28
C ARG A 138 12.78 -10.85 -8.16
N PHE A 139 12.85 -12.12 -8.53
CA PHE A 139 11.76 -13.07 -8.43
C PHE A 139 12.19 -14.20 -7.50
N GLU A 140 11.31 -14.59 -6.59
CA GLU A 140 11.52 -15.71 -5.69
C GLU A 140 10.33 -16.66 -5.74
N TYR A 141 10.64 -17.95 -5.79
CA TYR A 141 9.68 -19.03 -5.70
C TYR A 141 10.12 -20.04 -4.64
N GLN A 142 9.19 -20.44 -3.78
CA GLN A 142 9.40 -21.49 -2.79
C GLN A 142 8.28 -22.53 -2.88
N GLU A 143 8.61 -23.75 -3.31
CA GLU A 143 7.68 -24.88 -3.36
C GLU A 143 7.25 -25.29 -1.95
N ASN A 144 5.97 -25.57 -1.77
CA ASN A 144 5.39 -25.95 -0.48
C ASN A 144 6.02 -27.24 0.05
N GLY A 145 6.43 -27.22 1.31
CA GLY A 145 7.08 -28.37 1.94
C GLY A 145 8.57 -28.49 1.65
N THR A 146 9.14 -27.60 0.83
CA THR A 146 10.58 -27.50 0.59
C THR A 146 11.17 -26.28 1.31
N SER A 147 12.45 -26.39 1.68
CA SER A 147 13.23 -25.26 2.19
C SER A 147 13.96 -24.48 1.09
N ASP A 148 13.93 -24.99 -0.13
CA ASP A 148 14.73 -24.45 -1.23
C ASP A 148 13.96 -23.31 -1.87
N VAL A 149 14.65 -22.19 -2.08
CA VAL A 149 14.11 -21.00 -2.75
C VAL A 149 14.81 -20.89 -4.10
N LEU A 150 14.01 -20.91 -5.16
CA LEU A 150 14.45 -20.52 -6.49
C LEU A 150 14.46 -18.99 -6.55
N GLU A 151 15.63 -18.41 -6.79
CA GLU A 151 15.78 -16.97 -6.95
C GLU A 151 16.28 -16.65 -8.36
N TRP A 152 15.63 -15.67 -8.97
CA TRP A 152 16.06 -15.07 -10.24
C TRP A 152 16.23 -13.56 -10.06
N GLN A 153 17.30 -13.02 -10.64
CA GLN A 153 17.52 -11.58 -10.70
C GLN A 153 17.86 -11.16 -12.13
N GLY A 154 17.36 -10.00 -12.54
CA GLY A 154 17.57 -9.46 -13.87
C GLY A 154 17.37 -7.95 -13.93
N VAL A 155 17.70 -7.37 -15.08
CA VAL A 155 17.42 -5.95 -15.34
C VAL A 155 16.53 -5.87 -16.56
N GLU A 156 15.36 -5.28 -16.39
CA GLU A 156 14.47 -5.00 -17.51
C GLU A 156 14.53 -3.53 -17.88
N SER A 157 14.74 -3.27 -19.17
CA SER A 157 14.87 -1.90 -19.67
C SER A 157 13.54 -1.14 -19.55
N LYS A 158 12.42 -1.84 -19.77
CA LYS A 158 11.04 -1.38 -19.59
C LYS A 158 10.13 -2.58 -19.31
N LEU A 159 9.12 -2.34 -18.49
CA LEU A 159 8.00 -3.27 -18.26
C LEU A 159 6.74 -2.67 -18.89
N ASP A 160 6.64 -2.80 -20.21
CA ASP A 160 5.59 -2.19 -21.03
C ASP A 160 4.47 -3.17 -21.45
N ASP A 161 4.63 -4.46 -21.19
CA ASP A 161 3.56 -5.46 -21.40
C ASP A 161 3.56 -6.54 -20.29
N SER A 162 4.40 -7.57 -20.42
CA SER A 162 4.48 -8.67 -19.47
C SER A 162 5.91 -9.12 -19.13
N LEU A 163 6.03 -9.79 -17.98
CA LEU A 163 7.18 -10.59 -17.58
C LEU A 163 6.70 -12.03 -17.39
N ASP A 164 7.32 -12.95 -18.12
CA ASP A 164 6.96 -14.37 -18.09
C ASP A 164 8.06 -15.14 -17.35
N ILE A 165 7.66 -15.91 -16.34
CA ILE A 165 8.56 -16.77 -15.56
C ILE A 165 8.08 -18.22 -15.70
N VAL A 166 8.96 -19.07 -16.21
CA VAL A 166 8.69 -20.51 -16.37
C VAL A 166 9.21 -21.25 -15.13
N LEU A 167 8.34 -22.03 -14.50
CA LEU A 167 8.60 -22.88 -13.34
C LEU A 167 8.25 -24.34 -13.68
N PRO A 168 9.15 -25.07 -14.33
CA PRO A 168 8.91 -26.47 -14.68
C PRO A 168 8.67 -27.30 -13.42
N ASP A 169 7.69 -28.21 -13.49
CA ASP A 169 7.35 -29.15 -12.42
C ASP A 169 6.88 -28.51 -11.09
N ALA A 170 6.59 -27.20 -11.07
CA ALA A 170 6.00 -26.54 -9.92
C ALA A 170 4.59 -27.06 -9.67
N VAL A 171 4.23 -27.27 -8.40
CA VAL A 171 2.90 -27.75 -8.01
C VAL A 171 2.17 -26.71 -7.18
N SER A 172 2.78 -26.23 -6.10
CA SER A 172 2.22 -25.12 -5.34
C SER A 172 3.27 -24.46 -4.48
N GLY A 173 3.35 -23.13 -4.51
CA GLY A 173 4.38 -22.44 -3.75
C GLY A 173 4.11 -20.97 -3.55
N SER A 174 4.94 -20.37 -2.70
CA SER A 174 4.97 -18.93 -2.47
C SER A 174 5.75 -18.24 -3.58
N VAL A 175 5.21 -17.16 -4.12
CA VAL A 175 5.80 -16.34 -5.18
C VAL A 175 5.99 -14.92 -4.66
N LEU A 176 7.18 -14.35 -4.85
CA LEU A 176 7.48 -12.94 -4.58
C LEU A 176 8.11 -12.30 -5.82
N LEU A 177 7.64 -11.11 -6.18
CA LEU A 177 8.23 -10.29 -7.23
C LEU A 177 8.60 -8.93 -6.66
N TYR A 178 9.83 -8.49 -6.94
CA TYR A 178 10.37 -7.20 -6.53
C TYR A 178 10.79 -6.38 -7.75
N LEU A 179 10.54 -5.07 -7.68
CA LEU A 179 11.05 -4.06 -8.62
C LEU A 179 11.86 -3.03 -7.81
N ASP A 180 13.15 -2.88 -8.09
CA ASP A 180 14.06 -1.98 -7.37
C ASP A 180 13.98 -2.17 -5.84
N ASP A 181 14.03 -3.43 -5.40
CA ASP A 181 13.87 -3.87 -3.99
C ASP A 181 12.50 -3.60 -3.35
N ALA A 182 11.56 -2.98 -4.05
CA ALA A 182 10.18 -2.83 -3.60
C ALA A 182 9.36 -4.07 -3.96
N LEU A 183 8.65 -4.64 -2.99
CA LEU A 183 7.73 -5.74 -3.24
C LEU A 183 6.60 -5.29 -4.17
N ALA A 184 6.53 -5.88 -5.35
CA ALA A 184 5.55 -5.60 -6.38
C ALA A 184 4.39 -6.60 -6.38
N PHE A 185 4.65 -7.86 -6.00
CA PHE A 185 3.63 -8.90 -5.86
C PHE A 185 4.04 -9.97 -4.86
N ALA A 186 3.06 -10.51 -4.13
CA ALA A 186 3.21 -11.72 -3.32
C ALA A 186 1.93 -12.55 -3.34
N ASP A 187 2.02 -13.85 -3.59
CA ASP A 187 0.91 -14.78 -3.39
C ASP A 187 1.36 -16.23 -3.23
N THR A 188 0.43 -17.13 -2.93
CA THR A 188 0.61 -18.58 -3.06
C THR A 188 -0.14 -19.06 -4.30
N LEU A 189 0.58 -19.66 -5.25
CA LEU A 189 -0.01 -20.20 -6.48
C LEU A 189 -0.14 -21.73 -6.39
N ILE A 190 -1.07 -22.29 -7.18
CA ILE A 190 -1.31 -23.71 -7.32
C ILE A 190 -1.38 -24.01 -8.82
N PHE A 191 -0.37 -24.71 -9.32
CA PHE A 191 -0.25 -25.13 -10.71
C PHE A 191 -1.01 -26.44 -10.87
N ASP A 192 -2.30 -26.33 -11.16
CA ASP A 192 -3.16 -27.50 -11.42
C ASP A 192 -3.05 -27.90 -12.91
N ASP A 193 -2.78 -29.18 -13.18
CA ASP A 193 -3.06 -29.77 -14.49
C ASP A 193 -4.58 -29.74 -14.70
N LEU A 194 -5.10 -28.74 -15.42
CA LEU A 194 -6.51 -28.72 -15.80
C LEU A 194 -6.80 -29.97 -16.66
N PRO A 195 -7.70 -30.87 -16.24
CA PRO A 195 -8.03 -32.03 -17.04
C PRO A 195 -8.83 -31.57 -18.27
N PHE A 196 -8.22 -31.63 -19.44
CA PHE A 196 -8.90 -31.46 -20.73
C PHE A 196 -9.76 -32.68 -21.08
#